data_AF-A0A366S732-F1
#
_entry.id   AF-A0A366S732-F1
#
_cell.length_a   1.000
_cell.length_b   1.000
_cell.length_c   1.000
_cell.angle_alpha   90.00
_cell.angle_beta   90.00
_cell.angle_gamma   90.00
#
_symmetry.space_group_name_H-M   'P 1'
#
loop_
_entity.id
_entity.type
_entity.pdbx_description
1 polymer ?
#
loop_
_entity_poly.entity_id
_entity_poly.type
_entity_poly.pdbx_seq_one_letter_code
_entity_poly.pdbx_strand_id
1 'polypeptide(L)'
;MAHHHGQSPARHANPHRPPRDSLPAAAPAAETTRQPVVGAPAARHVQTGSDKLTPELIAECERVVSKTFPACVAFHKPSFVQQLKSASLDAALVYGLLTCAARSSPSLIRRYGGPTQAAETFAAKAMTLINQNLDHPNLVDIQALCLIIIHEWGSRNAVRAYIYLGQAARMVQMYRILNSHHASPDADVFLRDESLRRTVWLIYILDCLLTSTPGRYPALSPHDTADVSLPCSDINFAFGNAVFVKTLRQQLDPTAVPPGQPPSEIGEFGYIVLASTIWRDVVSMLTTTTLASFREEDCNDLIAKIEGLRATLPMQFVDKPGQINLHMTMGSGYTFAMLHCLLHCATVFVHRRRLLQEVTSPNFNLESFRLNARCHDIIDRLFTSCHGTISLLTAVEAGSEKDHSPCFPIFMLFSAFTASATVAYLSLKGLTPPNAVETAAHIVKDGLRFMSDGTENWPLMGSWLRHLTVMQRVLNNDAAAANGSTSLRHGSTSHGASGMKDEISSNADTNPDAMDYDQSNHTGSVSGQGPNRSLSESVRGDSEPPVVLARRPGIATINGGSGGVSTPTTSPPPSNASHGASAVPDIKQPSPEMANGIVPAQDGQTTSQDMTAPELCQAFERQLLDLDDLAAFMGGGV
;
A
#
# COMPACT_ATOMS: atom_id res chain seq x y z
N MET A 1 39.51 -0.31 -73.89
CA MET A 1 39.72 -1.64 -73.29
C MET A 1 38.43 -2.04 -72.57
N ALA A 2 37.86 -3.19 -72.96
CA ALA A 2 36.82 -4.07 -72.36
C ALA A 2 35.77 -3.48 -71.39
N HIS A 3 34.44 -3.49 -71.64
CA HIS A 3 33.46 -4.62 -71.73
C HIS A 3 33.43 -5.50 -70.46
N HIS A 4 32.33 -6.01 -69.86
CA HIS A 4 30.90 -6.22 -70.17
C HIS A 4 30.19 -6.65 -68.83
N HIS A 5 28.94 -6.23 -68.54
CA HIS A 5 27.66 -6.99 -68.49
C HIS A 5 27.42 -8.12 -67.45
N GLY A 6 26.17 -8.18 -66.96
CA GLY A 6 25.45 -9.40 -66.51
C GLY A 6 24.50 -9.15 -65.32
N GLN A 7 23.24 -8.74 -65.50
CA GLN A 7 22.01 -9.48 -65.84
C GLN A 7 21.42 -10.41 -64.74
N SER A 8 20.11 -10.19 -64.50
CA SER A 8 19.13 -11.07 -63.85
C SER A 8 18.94 -12.39 -64.61
N PRO A 9 18.29 -13.42 -64.02
CA PRO A 9 17.21 -14.04 -64.80
C PRO A 9 15.98 -14.48 -64.00
N ALA A 10 14.84 -14.35 -64.68
CA ALA A 10 13.58 -15.04 -64.40
C ALA A 10 13.38 -16.21 -65.40
N ARG A 11 12.42 -17.10 -65.04
CA ARG A 11 11.55 -17.98 -65.87
C ARG A 11 11.90 -19.47 -66.03
N HIS A 12 10.87 -20.30 -65.84
CA HIS A 12 10.19 -21.13 -66.85
C HIS A 12 8.88 -21.72 -66.25
N ALA A 13 7.95 -22.34 -66.98
CA ALA A 13 6.97 -21.84 -67.95
C ALA A 13 6.01 -23.03 -68.31
N ASN A 14 4.70 -22.87 -68.08
CA ASN A 14 3.51 -23.46 -68.79
C ASN A 14 3.31 -25.00 -68.87
N PRO A 15 2.19 -25.58 -69.39
CA PRO A 15 0.87 -25.03 -69.85
C PRO A 15 -0.40 -25.87 -69.47
N HIS A 16 -1.62 -25.30 -69.56
CA HIS A 16 -2.77 -25.89 -70.29
C HIS A 16 -3.98 -24.90 -70.38
N ARG A 17 -4.74 -25.08 -71.47
CA ARG A 17 -5.66 -24.16 -72.21
C ARG A 17 -7.09 -23.94 -71.61
N PRO A 18 -7.92 -23.03 -72.20
CA PRO A 18 -9.15 -22.36 -71.69
C PRO A 18 -10.43 -22.82 -72.46
N PRO A 19 -11.49 -22.01 -72.81
CA PRO A 19 -12.19 -20.80 -72.27
C PRO A 19 -13.77 -20.92 -72.28
N ARG A 20 -14.50 -19.86 -71.86
CA ARG A 20 -15.81 -19.37 -72.39
C ARG A 20 -16.18 -18.04 -71.69
N ASP A 21 -16.18 -16.86 -72.36
CA ASP A 21 -17.25 -16.23 -73.19
C ASP A 21 -18.52 -15.91 -72.36
N SER A 22 -19.12 -14.71 -72.25
CA SER A 22 -19.12 -13.47 -73.05
C SER A 22 -19.77 -12.27 -72.28
N LEU A 23 -19.41 -11.03 -72.65
CA LEU A 23 -20.04 -9.71 -72.37
C LEU A 23 -21.35 -9.51 -73.20
N PRO A 24 -22.22 -8.45 -73.09
CA PRO A 24 -21.96 -6.98 -73.27
C PRO A 24 -22.89 -6.03 -72.44
N ALA A 25 -22.97 -4.69 -72.50
CA ALA A 25 -22.13 -3.50 -72.80
C ALA A 25 -22.95 -2.21 -72.42
N ALA A 26 -22.27 -1.06 -72.29
CA ALA A 26 -22.65 0.38 -72.09
C ALA A 26 -23.97 0.94 -72.72
N ALA A 27 -24.59 2.12 -72.43
CA ALA A 27 -24.55 3.32 -71.53
C ALA A 27 -25.82 4.20 -71.89
N PRO A 28 -26.03 5.53 -71.61
CA PRO A 28 -25.61 6.51 -70.56
C PRO A 28 -26.79 7.38 -69.96
N ALA A 29 -26.42 8.30 -69.03
CA ALA A 29 -27.04 9.60 -68.66
C ALA A 29 -28.23 9.69 -67.66
N ALA A 30 -28.00 10.37 -66.52
CA ALA A 30 -28.77 11.52 -66.02
C ALA A 30 -28.16 12.06 -64.70
N GLU A 31 -27.90 13.37 -64.64
CA GLU A 31 -27.47 14.10 -63.45
C GLU A 31 -28.60 14.14 -62.41
N THR A 32 -28.27 13.87 -61.13
CA THR A 32 -29.04 14.43 -60.01
C THR A 32 -28.19 14.48 -58.75
N THR A 33 -28.01 15.70 -58.26
CA THR A 33 -27.36 16.09 -57.02
C THR A 33 -27.94 15.32 -55.83
N ARG A 34 -27.15 14.44 -55.19
CA ARG A 34 -27.47 13.87 -53.87
C ARG A 34 -26.24 13.91 -52.97
N GLN A 35 -26.34 14.71 -51.91
CA GLN A 35 -25.46 14.69 -50.75
C GLN A 35 -25.44 13.29 -50.11
N PRO A 36 -24.28 12.75 -49.70
CA PRO A 36 -24.25 11.61 -48.80
C PRO A 36 -24.36 12.10 -47.35
N VAL A 37 -25.51 11.83 -46.73
CA VAL A 37 -25.65 11.82 -45.26
C VAL A 37 -24.84 10.62 -44.76
N VAL A 38 -23.68 10.87 -44.18
CA VAL A 38 -22.89 9.85 -43.47
C VAL A 38 -23.39 9.82 -42.03
N GLY A 39 -24.23 8.83 -41.73
CA GLY A 39 -24.63 8.51 -40.36
C GLY A 39 -23.44 7.91 -39.60
N ALA A 40 -22.95 8.63 -38.60
CA ALA A 40 -22.11 8.05 -37.56
C ALA A 40 -22.99 7.17 -36.65
N PRO A 41 -22.55 5.98 -36.21
CA PRO A 41 -23.30 5.21 -35.25
C PRO A 41 -23.16 5.91 -33.89
N ALA A 42 -24.25 6.51 -33.41
CA ALA A 42 -24.34 6.95 -32.03
C ALA A 42 -24.16 5.72 -31.13
N ALA A 43 -23.04 5.66 -30.40
CA ALA A 43 -22.87 4.73 -29.30
C ALA A 43 -24.03 4.95 -28.33
N ARG A 44 -24.89 3.94 -28.18
CA ARG A 44 -25.98 3.96 -27.21
C ARG A 44 -25.36 3.92 -25.81
N HIS A 45 -25.19 5.09 -25.21
CA HIS A 45 -24.97 5.23 -23.79
C HIS A 45 -26.22 4.68 -23.09
N VAL A 46 -26.12 3.49 -22.51
CA VAL A 46 -27.17 2.93 -21.68
C VAL A 46 -27.17 3.75 -20.39
N GLN A 47 -28.07 4.74 -20.32
CA GLN A 47 -28.41 5.44 -19.09
C GLN A 47 -29.05 4.42 -18.14
N THR A 48 -28.22 3.73 -17.37
CA THR A 48 -28.65 3.15 -16.10
C THR A 48 -29.09 4.33 -15.23
N GLY A 49 -30.31 4.25 -14.65
CA GLY A 49 -30.93 5.37 -13.96
C GLY A 49 -29.97 6.01 -12.97
N SER A 50 -29.65 7.30 -13.19
CA SER A 50 -28.90 8.08 -12.22
C SER A 50 -29.77 8.20 -10.97
N ASP A 51 -29.55 7.33 -9.99
CA ASP A 51 -29.95 7.64 -8.62
C ASP A 51 -29.39 9.04 -8.34
N LYS A 52 -30.26 10.04 -8.22
CA LYS A 52 -29.82 11.43 -8.05
C LYS A 52 -28.87 11.46 -6.86
N LEU A 53 -27.63 11.83 -7.12
CA LEU A 53 -26.62 12.04 -6.09
C LEU A 53 -27.18 13.00 -5.04
N THR A 54 -27.40 12.48 -3.84
CA THR A 54 -27.88 13.31 -2.75
C THR A 54 -26.79 14.31 -2.36
N PRO A 55 -27.14 15.50 -1.81
CA PRO A 55 -26.15 16.48 -1.35
C PRO A 55 -25.14 15.90 -0.35
N GLU A 56 -25.58 14.94 0.47
CA GLU A 56 -24.74 14.18 1.41
C GLU A 56 -23.65 13.39 0.67
N LEU A 57 -24.00 12.62 -0.37
CA LEU A 57 -23.03 11.84 -1.14
C LEU A 57 -22.05 12.73 -1.91
N ILE A 58 -22.51 13.90 -2.38
CA ILE A 58 -21.66 14.89 -3.03
C ILE A 58 -20.60 15.41 -2.04
N ALA A 59 -21.02 15.79 -0.83
CA ALA A 59 -20.10 16.27 0.20
C ALA A 59 -19.03 15.22 0.57
N GLU A 60 -19.42 13.94 0.64
CA GLU A 60 -18.48 12.83 0.90
C GLU A 60 -17.45 12.65 -0.22
N CYS A 61 -17.86 12.74 -1.48
CA CYS A 61 -16.94 12.71 -2.62
C CYS A 61 -15.98 13.91 -2.61
N GLU A 62 -16.48 15.12 -2.35
CA GLU A 62 -15.66 16.33 -2.27
C GLU A 62 -14.61 16.25 -1.16
N ARG A 63 -14.98 15.69 0.01
CA ARG A 63 -14.08 15.46 1.15
C ARG A 63 -12.91 14.55 0.78
N VAL A 64 -13.19 13.41 0.14
CA VAL A 64 -12.16 12.45 -0.27
C VAL A 64 -11.17 13.08 -1.23
N VAL A 65 -11.66 13.74 -2.27
CA VAL A 65 -10.81 14.37 -3.30
C VAL A 65 -9.99 15.53 -2.74
N SER A 66 -10.55 16.28 -1.79
CA SER A 66 -9.95 17.54 -1.37
C SER A 66 -9.01 17.41 -0.17
N LYS A 67 -9.14 16.38 0.67
CA LYS A 67 -8.53 16.40 2.00
C LYS A 67 -7.92 15.10 2.47
N THR A 68 -8.47 13.93 2.11
CA THR A 68 -8.16 12.70 2.87
C THR A 68 -7.45 11.61 2.08
N PHE A 69 -7.32 11.74 0.76
CA PHE A 69 -6.85 10.62 -0.08
C PHE A 69 -5.80 11.06 -1.12
N PRO A 70 -4.50 10.82 -0.86
CA PRO A 70 -3.43 11.22 -1.77
C PRO A 70 -3.55 10.67 -3.19
N ALA A 71 -4.21 9.53 -3.41
CA ALA A 71 -4.41 9.02 -4.77
C ALA A 71 -5.28 9.93 -5.64
N CYS A 72 -6.15 10.77 -5.04
CA CYS A 72 -7.01 11.70 -5.76
C CYS A 72 -6.25 12.89 -6.37
N VAL A 73 -4.97 13.09 -6.06
CA VAL A 73 -4.12 14.07 -6.74
C VAL A 73 -4.00 13.79 -8.24
N ALA A 74 -4.34 12.57 -8.69
CA ALA A 74 -4.41 12.26 -10.10
C ALA A 74 -5.58 12.92 -10.84
N PHE A 75 -6.58 13.44 -10.11
CA PHE A 75 -7.77 14.04 -10.69
C PHE A 75 -7.64 15.55 -10.81
N HIS A 76 -8.12 16.11 -11.93
CA HIS A 76 -8.15 17.56 -12.10
C HIS A 76 -9.23 18.18 -11.21
N LYS A 77 -8.83 18.61 -10.01
CA LYS A 77 -9.73 19.04 -8.93
C LYS A 77 -10.78 20.10 -9.37
N PRO A 78 -10.45 21.17 -10.12
CA PRO A 78 -11.45 22.15 -10.54
C PRO A 78 -12.56 21.54 -11.42
N SER A 79 -12.19 20.84 -12.49
CA SER A 79 -13.16 20.18 -13.38
C SER A 79 -13.97 19.12 -12.64
N PHE A 80 -13.32 18.38 -11.76
CA PHE A 80 -13.95 17.35 -10.95
C PHE A 80 -15.07 17.93 -10.05
N VAL A 81 -14.76 18.95 -9.24
CA VAL A 81 -15.73 19.56 -8.31
C VAL A 81 -16.89 20.17 -9.09
N GLN A 82 -16.61 20.80 -10.23
CA GLN A 82 -17.65 21.33 -11.10
C GLN A 82 -18.58 20.22 -11.61
N GLN A 83 -18.03 19.14 -12.17
CA GLN A 83 -18.80 18.01 -12.72
C GLN A 83 -19.61 17.28 -11.66
N LEU A 84 -19.06 17.15 -10.44
CA LEU A 84 -19.76 16.54 -9.32
C LEU A 84 -20.98 17.37 -8.90
N LYS A 85 -20.82 18.70 -8.78
CA LYS A 85 -21.93 19.63 -8.44
C LYS A 85 -23.00 19.71 -9.52
N SER A 86 -22.62 19.57 -10.79
CA SER A 86 -23.57 19.51 -11.91
C SER A 86 -24.16 18.11 -12.16
N ALA A 87 -23.84 17.13 -11.32
CA ALA A 87 -24.27 15.73 -11.49
C ALA A 87 -23.94 15.15 -12.89
N SER A 88 -22.83 15.60 -13.48
CA SER A 88 -22.35 15.17 -14.79
C SER A 88 -21.08 14.32 -14.70
N LEU A 89 -20.60 14.05 -13.48
CA LEU A 89 -19.50 13.12 -13.24
C LEU A 89 -19.96 11.68 -13.52
N ASP A 90 -19.09 10.89 -14.15
CA ASP A 90 -19.39 9.51 -14.48
C ASP A 90 -19.65 8.65 -13.22
N ALA A 91 -20.64 7.77 -13.32
CA ALA A 91 -21.10 6.95 -12.21
C ALA A 91 -20.03 5.98 -11.69
N ALA A 92 -19.15 5.44 -12.53
CA ALA A 92 -18.08 4.54 -12.09
C ALA A 92 -17.12 5.25 -11.13
N LEU A 93 -16.72 6.48 -11.46
CA LEU A 93 -15.84 7.30 -10.62
C LEU A 93 -16.54 7.78 -9.35
N VAL A 94 -17.82 8.17 -9.43
CA VAL A 94 -18.63 8.47 -8.25
C VAL A 94 -18.63 7.31 -7.27
N TYR A 95 -18.91 6.09 -7.74
CA TYR A 95 -18.92 4.91 -6.88
C TYR A 95 -17.52 4.54 -6.37
N GLY A 96 -16.46 4.74 -7.17
CA GLY A 96 -15.08 4.60 -6.71
C GLY A 96 -14.75 5.55 -5.55
N LEU A 97 -15.17 6.80 -5.62
CA LEU A 97 -14.96 7.78 -4.55
C LEU A 97 -15.78 7.47 -3.30
N LEU A 98 -17.05 7.10 -3.47
CA LEU A 98 -17.91 6.69 -2.36
C LEU A 98 -17.37 5.43 -1.68
N THR A 99 -16.70 4.53 -2.41
CA THR A 99 -15.99 3.39 -1.82
C THR A 99 -14.93 3.85 -0.81
N CYS A 100 -14.12 4.84 -1.17
CA CYS A 100 -13.12 5.42 -0.26
C CYS A 100 -13.76 6.23 0.87
N ALA A 101 -14.78 7.04 0.57
CA ALA A 101 -15.44 7.91 1.54
C ALA A 101 -16.15 7.11 2.64
N ALA A 102 -16.85 6.04 2.24
CA ALA A 102 -17.64 5.19 3.10
C ALA A 102 -16.83 4.54 4.25
N ARG A 103 -15.51 4.43 4.11
CA ARG A 103 -14.63 3.92 5.16
C ARG A 103 -14.61 4.81 6.40
N SER A 104 -14.81 6.12 6.24
CA SER A 104 -14.71 7.10 7.34
C SER A 104 -15.91 8.02 7.48
N SER A 105 -16.96 7.81 6.68
CA SER A 105 -18.19 8.59 6.74
C SER A 105 -19.12 8.05 7.84
N PRO A 106 -19.38 8.79 8.93
CA PRO A 106 -20.26 8.30 10.00
C PRO A 106 -21.67 7.99 9.51
N SER A 107 -22.18 8.77 8.55
CA SER A 107 -23.54 8.60 8.04
C SER A 107 -23.67 7.36 7.15
N LEU A 108 -22.69 7.10 6.28
CA LEU A 108 -22.65 5.89 5.45
C LEU A 108 -22.39 4.65 6.30
N ILE A 109 -21.49 4.72 7.27
CA ILE A 109 -21.23 3.62 8.21
C ILE A 109 -22.53 3.22 8.93
N ARG A 110 -23.28 4.19 9.45
CA ARG A 110 -24.57 3.94 10.12
C ARG A 110 -25.61 3.34 9.17
N ARG A 111 -25.65 3.79 7.90
CA ARG A 111 -26.63 3.33 6.91
C ARG A 111 -26.40 1.88 6.46
N TYR A 112 -25.14 1.47 6.34
CA TYR A 112 -24.76 0.16 5.80
C TYR A 112 -24.21 -0.80 6.86
N GLY A 113 -24.26 -0.44 8.14
CA GLY A 113 -23.90 -1.32 9.27
C GLY A 113 -22.39 -1.51 9.50
N GLY A 114 -21.54 -0.77 8.80
CA GLY A 114 -20.09 -0.80 9.02
C GLY A 114 -19.28 -0.21 7.86
N PRO A 115 -18.03 0.23 8.10
CA PRO A 115 -17.19 0.90 7.10
C PRO A 115 -16.86 -0.01 5.91
N THR A 116 -16.52 -1.28 6.16
CA THR A 116 -16.19 -2.22 5.08
C THR A 116 -17.44 -2.61 4.27
N GLN A 117 -18.59 -2.81 4.92
CA GLN A 117 -19.85 -3.14 4.22
C GLN A 117 -20.34 -1.98 3.34
N ALA A 118 -20.24 -0.76 3.86
CA ALA A 118 -20.56 0.45 3.12
C ALA A 118 -19.67 0.58 1.87
N ALA A 119 -18.35 0.44 2.04
CA ALA A 119 -17.38 0.53 0.95
C ALA A 119 -17.60 -0.58 -0.11
N GLU A 120 -17.81 -1.84 0.31
CA GLU A 120 -18.06 -2.96 -0.60
C GLU A 120 -19.30 -2.73 -1.49
N THR A 121 -20.34 -2.11 -0.93
CA THR A 121 -21.57 -1.79 -1.68
C THR A 121 -21.29 -0.88 -2.86
N PHE A 122 -20.49 0.17 -2.66
CA PHE A 122 -20.10 1.09 -3.73
C PHE A 122 -19.07 0.46 -4.67
N ALA A 123 -18.12 -0.32 -4.15
CA ALA A 123 -17.11 -0.99 -4.95
C ALA A 123 -17.73 -1.96 -5.97
N ALA A 124 -18.75 -2.73 -5.54
CA ALA A 124 -19.48 -3.64 -6.42
C ALA A 124 -20.19 -2.89 -7.56
N LYS A 125 -20.76 -1.70 -7.29
CA LYS A 125 -21.39 -0.87 -8.30
C LYS A 125 -20.37 -0.30 -9.30
N ALA A 126 -19.24 0.22 -8.80
CA ALA A 126 -18.16 0.72 -9.65
C ALA A 126 -17.63 -0.38 -10.58
N MET A 127 -17.31 -1.56 -10.03
CA MET A 127 -16.80 -2.69 -10.81
C MET A 127 -17.81 -3.21 -11.84
N THR A 128 -19.11 -3.13 -11.55
CA THR A 128 -20.14 -3.48 -12.54
C THR A 128 -20.04 -2.60 -13.78
N LEU A 129 -19.88 -1.28 -13.60
CA LEU A 129 -19.77 -0.33 -14.70
C LEU A 129 -18.43 -0.48 -15.45
N ILE A 130 -17.32 -0.59 -14.72
CA ILE A 130 -15.98 -0.79 -15.31
C ILE A 130 -15.97 -2.05 -16.19
N ASN A 131 -16.57 -3.15 -15.70
CA ASN A 131 -16.61 -4.41 -16.44
C ASN A 131 -17.51 -4.38 -17.67
N GLN A 132 -18.50 -3.47 -17.73
CA GLN A 132 -19.33 -3.28 -18.92
C GLN A 132 -18.58 -2.56 -20.04
N ASN A 133 -17.52 -1.82 -19.71
CA ASN A 133 -16.75 -0.99 -20.64
C ASN A 133 -15.35 -1.57 -20.97
N LEU A 134 -15.07 -2.85 -20.69
CA LEU A 134 -13.73 -3.43 -20.87
C LEU A 134 -13.19 -3.33 -22.29
N ASP A 135 -14.06 -3.45 -23.30
CA ASP A 135 -13.70 -3.36 -24.71
C ASP A 135 -13.47 -1.90 -25.18
N HIS A 136 -13.86 -0.93 -24.34
CA HIS A 136 -13.77 0.50 -24.60
C HIS A 136 -13.11 1.21 -23.40
N PRO A 137 -11.82 0.91 -23.12
CA PRO A 137 -11.13 1.49 -21.98
C PRO A 137 -11.12 3.01 -22.09
N ASN A 138 -11.50 3.67 -21.01
CA ASN A 138 -11.51 5.12 -20.88
C ASN A 138 -10.82 5.54 -19.58
N LEU A 139 -10.38 6.80 -19.51
CA LEU A 139 -9.58 7.29 -18.39
C LEU A 139 -10.33 7.23 -17.05
N VAL A 140 -11.62 7.50 -17.06
CA VAL A 140 -12.48 7.54 -15.86
C VAL A 140 -12.60 6.16 -15.22
N ASP A 141 -12.86 5.12 -16.01
CA ASP A 141 -12.93 3.74 -15.50
C ASP A 141 -11.59 3.28 -14.93
N ILE A 142 -10.47 3.67 -15.54
CA ILE A 142 -9.11 3.38 -15.03
C ILE A 142 -8.88 4.07 -13.68
N GLN A 143 -9.28 5.34 -13.58
CA GLN A 143 -9.19 6.12 -12.34
C GLN A 143 -10.06 5.53 -11.22
N ALA A 144 -11.30 5.15 -11.54
CA ALA A 144 -12.19 4.46 -10.61
C ALA A 144 -11.59 3.11 -10.16
N LEU A 145 -11.03 2.33 -11.10
CA LEU A 145 -10.37 1.07 -10.80
C LEU A 145 -9.17 1.23 -9.85
N CYS A 146 -8.40 2.32 -9.96
CA CYS A 146 -7.32 2.63 -9.00
C CYS A 146 -7.84 2.78 -7.55
N LEU A 147 -9.00 3.41 -7.37
CA LEU A 147 -9.63 3.53 -6.05
C LEU A 147 -10.11 2.17 -5.53
N ILE A 148 -10.67 1.33 -6.41
CA ILE A 148 -11.09 -0.03 -6.06
C ILE A 148 -9.91 -0.92 -5.69
N ILE A 149 -8.78 -0.80 -6.39
CA ILE A 149 -7.54 -1.52 -6.04
C ILE A 149 -7.14 -1.25 -4.58
N ILE A 150 -7.18 0.02 -4.15
CA ILE A 150 -6.83 0.39 -2.76
C ILE A 150 -7.85 -0.16 -1.77
N HIS A 151 -9.14 -0.14 -2.11
CA HIS A 151 -10.20 -0.77 -1.31
C HIS A 151 -9.97 -2.26 -1.12
N GLU A 152 -9.74 -3.00 -2.20
CA GLU A 152 -9.52 -4.44 -2.17
C GLU A 152 -8.27 -4.80 -1.37
N TRP A 153 -7.22 -3.99 -1.51
CA TRP A 153 -6.00 -4.15 -0.74
C TRP A 153 -6.27 -4.01 0.77
N GLY A 154 -6.91 -2.92 1.20
CA GLY A 154 -7.25 -2.69 2.60
C GLY A 154 -8.29 -3.65 3.18
N SER A 155 -9.12 -4.25 2.34
CA SER A 155 -10.10 -5.30 2.69
C SER A 155 -9.49 -6.70 2.89
N ARG A 156 -8.16 -6.86 2.79
CA ARG A 156 -7.46 -8.16 2.78
C ARG A 156 -7.76 -9.03 1.55
N ASN A 157 -8.22 -8.45 0.45
CA ASN A 157 -8.43 -9.14 -0.82
C ASN A 157 -7.23 -8.92 -1.75
N ALA A 158 -6.02 -9.22 -1.27
CA ALA A 158 -4.79 -8.86 -1.96
C ALA A 158 -4.60 -9.53 -3.34
N VAL A 159 -5.25 -10.68 -3.57
CA VAL A 159 -5.33 -11.31 -4.90
C VAL A 159 -6.15 -10.45 -5.84
N ARG A 160 -7.32 -9.98 -5.39
CA ARG A 160 -8.21 -9.15 -6.22
C ARG A 160 -7.58 -7.80 -6.55
N ALA A 161 -6.94 -7.17 -5.55
CA ALA A 161 -6.16 -5.95 -5.76
C ALA A 161 -5.06 -6.13 -6.82
N TYR A 162 -4.33 -7.26 -6.77
CA TYR A 162 -3.28 -7.57 -7.75
C TYR A 162 -3.83 -7.83 -9.17
N ILE A 163 -4.95 -8.54 -9.30
CA ILE A 163 -5.60 -8.76 -10.61
C ILE A 163 -6.12 -7.45 -11.19
N TYR A 164 -6.76 -6.61 -10.37
CA TYR A 164 -7.25 -5.30 -10.78
C TYR A 164 -6.12 -4.35 -11.17
N LEU A 165 -4.97 -4.43 -10.50
CA LEU A 165 -3.75 -3.70 -10.92
C LEU A 165 -3.32 -4.10 -12.33
N GLY A 166 -3.27 -5.40 -12.64
CA GLY A 166 -3.00 -5.89 -13.99
C GLY A 166 -4.04 -5.41 -15.01
N GLN A 167 -5.31 -5.42 -14.64
CA GLN A 167 -6.40 -4.89 -15.47
C GLN A 167 -6.21 -3.39 -15.76
N ALA A 168 -5.93 -2.57 -14.74
CA ALA A 168 -5.68 -1.14 -14.91
C ALA A 168 -4.48 -0.87 -15.83
N ALA A 169 -3.39 -1.63 -15.68
CA ALA A 169 -2.22 -1.54 -16.56
C ALA A 169 -2.56 -1.84 -18.03
N ARG A 170 -3.33 -2.90 -18.30
CA ARG A 170 -3.76 -3.22 -19.68
C ARG A 170 -4.72 -2.19 -20.25
N MET A 171 -5.67 -1.69 -19.44
CA MET A 171 -6.60 -0.65 -19.87
C MET A 171 -5.86 0.65 -20.21
N VAL A 172 -4.89 1.09 -19.40
CA VAL A 172 -4.15 2.33 -19.69
C VAL A 172 -3.23 2.21 -20.90
N GLN A 173 -2.62 1.03 -21.12
CA GLN A 173 -1.84 0.75 -22.33
C GLN A 173 -2.71 0.87 -23.59
N MET A 174 -3.89 0.24 -23.60
CA MET A 174 -4.81 0.34 -24.73
C MET A 174 -5.37 1.75 -24.90
N TYR A 175 -5.75 2.42 -23.80
CA TYR A 175 -6.22 3.80 -23.83
C TYR A 175 -5.20 4.72 -24.48
N ARG A 176 -3.91 4.59 -24.15
CA ARG A 176 -2.83 5.37 -24.78
C ARG A 176 -2.79 5.13 -26.28
N ILE A 177 -2.78 3.89 -26.75
CA ILE A 177 -2.74 3.56 -28.19
C ILE A 177 -3.93 4.18 -28.94
N LEU A 178 -5.14 4.05 -28.39
CA LEU A 178 -6.36 4.56 -29.02
C LEU A 178 -6.42 6.09 -29.07
N ASN A 179 -5.76 6.79 -28.14
CA ASN A 179 -5.86 8.25 -27.98
C ASN A 179 -4.56 9.02 -28.32
N SER A 180 -3.52 8.35 -28.83
CA SER A 180 -2.19 8.95 -29.07
C SER A 180 -2.14 10.02 -30.18
N HIS A 181 -3.20 10.16 -30.99
CA HIS A 181 -3.21 11.01 -32.18
C HIS A 181 -3.67 12.47 -31.96
N HIS A 182 -3.91 12.90 -30.72
CA HIS A 182 -4.49 14.21 -30.41
C HIS A 182 -3.48 15.23 -29.88
N ALA A 183 -2.39 15.48 -30.61
CA ALA A 183 -1.44 16.55 -30.29
C ALA A 183 -1.99 17.90 -30.79
N SER A 184 -2.59 18.69 -29.91
CA SER A 184 -2.92 20.09 -30.12
C SER A 184 -2.51 20.87 -28.87
N PRO A 185 -1.96 22.09 -28.97
CA PRO A 185 -1.53 22.90 -27.82
C PRO A 185 -2.69 23.54 -27.03
N ASP A 186 -3.90 23.00 -27.15
CA ASP A 186 -5.08 23.51 -26.45
C ASP A 186 -5.03 23.15 -24.96
N ALA A 187 -5.54 24.04 -24.10
CA ALA A 187 -5.53 23.86 -22.65
C ALA A 187 -6.30 22.59 -22.25
N ASP A 188 -7.42 22.30 -22.93
CA ASP A 188 -8.22 21.09 -22.70
C ASP A 188 -7.46 19.81 -23.04
N VAL A 189 -6.61 19.85 -24.06
CA VAL A 189 -5.74 18.74 -24.45
C VAL A 189 -4.65 18.53 -23.41
N PHE A 190 -4.02 19.60 -22.92
CA PHE A 190 -3.04 19.52 -21.85
C PHE A 190 -3.63 18.92 -20.57
N LEU A 191 -4.82 19.35 -20.15
CA LEU A 191 -5.49 18.84 -18.94
C LEU A 191 -5.79 17.34 -19.03
N ARG A 192 -6.27 16.88 -20.20
CA ARG A 192 -6.50 15.46 -20.46
C ARG A 192 -5.20 14.67 -20.40
N ASP A 193 -4.15 15.17 -21.06
CA ASP A 193 -2.86 14.49 -21.13
C ASP A 193 -2.16 14.45 -19.75
N GLU A 194 -2.24 15.51 -18.96
CA GLU A 194 -1.75 15.52 -17.58
C GLU A 194 -2.56 14.58 -16.68
N SER A 195 -3.88 14.52 -16.83
CA SER A 195 -4.73 13.57 -16.09
C SER A 195 -4.35 12.12 -16.42
N LEU A 196 -4.05 11.82 -17.69
CA LEU A 196 -3.53 10.52 -18.11
C LEU A 196 -2.15 10.25 -17.51
N ARG A 197 -1.20 11.20 -17.59
CA ARG A 197 0.14 11.06 -16.99
C ARG A 197 0.05 10.74 -15.51
N ARG A 198 -0.74 11.50 -14.74
CA ARG A 198 -0.93 11.27 -13.31
C ARG A 198 -1.61 9.92 -13.01
N THR A 199 -2.52 9.47 -13.87
CA THR A 199 -3.15 8.15 -13.74
C THR A 199 -2.14 7.02 -13.99
N VAL A 200 -1.26 7.14 -15.00
CA VAL A 200 -0.17 6.18 -15.23
C VAL A 200 0.75 6.12 -14.00
N TRP A 201 1.12 7.27 -13.43
CA TRP A 201 1.96 7.32 -12.24
C TRP A 201 1.27 6.79 -10.98
N LEU A 202 -0.04 6.96 -10.84
CA LEU A 202 -0.81 6.32 -9.78
C LEU A 202 -0.78 4.79 -9.89
N ILE A 203 -0.96 4.24 -11.10
CA ILE A 203 -0.83 2.81 -11.36
C ILE A 203 0.61 2.35 -11.02
N TYR A 204 1.63 3.12 -11.41
CA TYR A 204 3.03 2.79 -11.09
C TYR A 204 3.31 2.76 -9.58
N ILE A 205 2.77 3.72 -8.82
CA ILE A 205 2.88 3.73 -7.36
C ILE A 205 2.20 2.49 -6.76
N LEU A 206 0.95 2.22 -7.16
CA LEU A 206 0.23 1.01 -6.71
C LEU A 206 0.99 -0.27 -7.08
N ASP A 207 1.62 -0.29 -8.25
CA ASP A 207 2.47 -1.38 -8.69
C ASP A 207 3.72 -1.54 -7.81
N CYS A 208 4.38 -0.44 -7.38
CA CYS A 208 5.48 -0.51 -6.42
C CYS A 208 5.04 -1.14 -5.10
N LEU A 209 3.83 -0.80 -4.63
CA LEU A 209 3.33 -1.26 -3.34
C LEU A 209 2.84 -2.72 -3.41
N LEU A 210 1.99 -3.04 -4.38
CA LEU A 210 1.27 -4.32 -4.43
C LEU A 210 2.08 -5.48 -5.00
N THR A 211 3.30 -5.21 -5.48
CA THR A 211 4.27 -6.23 -5.92
C THR A 211 5.42 -6.42 -4.92
N SER A 212 5.25 -5.92 -3.68
CA SER A 212 6.27 -6.02 -2.63
C SER A 212 6.42 -7.40 -1.99
N THR A 213 5.93 -8.47 -2.61
CA THR A 213 6.00 -9.85 -2.09
C THR A 213 6.47 -10.79 -3.19
N PRO A 214 7.32 -11.79 -2.87
CA PRO A 214 7.74 -12.81 -3.83
C PRO A 214 6.58 -13.44 -4.60
N GLY A 215 6.79 -13.71 -5.89
CA GLY A 215 5.79 -14.32 -6.78
C GLY A 215 4.79 -13.34 -7.40
N ARG A 216 4.83 -12.05 -7.03
CA ARG A 216 4.11 -10.98 -7.74
C ARG A 216 5.07 -10.23 -8.63
N TYR A 217 4.62 -9.91 -9.84
CA TYR A 217 5.45 -9.22 -10.84
C TYR A 217 4.85 -7.86 -11.17
N PRO A 218 5.70 -6.86 -11.46
CA PRO A 218 5.26 -5.55 -11.95
C PRO A 218 4.26 -5.66 -13.10
N ALA A 219 3.12 -4.98 -12.99
CA ALA A 219 2.12 -4.89 -14.04
C ALA A 219 2.55 -3.94 -15.17
N LEU A 220 3.37 -2.93 -14.85
CA LEU A 220 3.98 -2.01 -15.81
C LEU A 220 5.44 -2.39 -16.05
N SER A 221 5.84 -2.42 -17.31
CA SER A 221 7.24 -2.55 -17.71
C SER A 221 7.96 -1.20 -17.67
N PRO A 222 9.32 -1.20 -17.64
CA PRO A 222 10.09 0.04 -17.80
C PRO A 222 9.80 0.80 -19.11
N HIS A 223 9.32 0.12 -20.15
CA HIS A 223 8.93 0.74 -21.42
C HIS A 223 7.61 1.50 -21.31
N ASP A 224 6.68 1.05 -20.46
CA ASP A 224 5.38 1.72 -20.29
C ASP A 224 5.50 3.11 -19.67
N THR A 225 6.55 3.35 -18.86
CA THR A 225 6.80 4.62 -18.16
C THR A 225 7.95 5.42 -18.77
N ALA A 226 8.57 4.88 -19.82
CA ALA A 226 9.80 5.40 -20.39
C ALA A 226 9.71 6.84 -20.91
N ASP A 227 8.61 7.13 -21.59
CA ASP A 227 8.33 8.36 -22.32
C ASP A 227 7.34 9.25 -21.57
N VAL A 228 6.93 8.85 -20.37
CA VAL A 228 5.96 9.57 -19.56
C VAL A 228 6.70 10.60 -18.70
N SER A 229 6.38 11.89 -18.88
CA SER A 229 6.87 12.96 -18.00
C SER A 229 6.35 12.76 -16.57
N LEU A 230 7.18 13.09 -15.58
CA LEU A 230 6.75 13.20 -14.19
C LEU A 230 5.62 14.24 -14.07
N PRO A 231 4.71 14.10 -13.09
CA PRO A 231 3.63 15.05 -12.85
C PRO A 231 4.13 16.49 -12.66
N CYS A 232 3.43 17.45 -13.26
CA CYS A 232 3.69 18.87 -13.03
C CYS A 232 3.15 19.31 -11.66
N SER A 233 3.44 20.55 -11.25
CA SER A 233 2.89 21.13 -10.02
C SER A 233 1.35 21.19 -10.06
N ASP A 234 0.72 21.11 -8.90
CA ASP A 234 -0.75 21.18 -8.80
C ASP A 234 -1.30 22.53 -9.28
N ILE A 235 -0.50 23.60 -9.19
CA ILE A 235 -0.84 24.91 -9.75
C ILE A 235 -0.93 24.82 -11.27
N ASN A 236 0.10 24.27 -11.93
CA ASN A 236 0.08 24.15 -13.39
C ASN A 236 -1.04 23.23 -13.87
N PHE A 237 -1.29 22.14 -13.13
CA PHE A 237 -2.41 21.27 -13.44
C PHE A 237 -3.76 21.99 -13.28
N ALA A 238 -4.00 22.69 -12.16
CA ALA A 238 -5.27 23.36 -11.87
C ALA A 238 -5.63 24.49 -12.85
N PHE A 239 -4.62 25.20 -13.37
CA PHE A 239 -4.83 26.29 -14.35
C PHE A 239 -4.69 25.85 -15.80
N GLY A 240 -4.33 24.59 -16.06
CA GLY A 240 -4.08 24.11 -17.42
C GLY A 240 -2.85 24.73 -18.08
N ASN A 241 -1.84 25.12 -17.29
CA ASN A 241 -0.60 25.71 -17.79
C ASN A 241 0.25 24.61 -18.44
N ALA A 242 0.29 24.58 -19.78
CA ALA A 242 1.08 23.61 -20.51
C ALA A 242 2.58 23.78 -20.21
N VAL A 243 3.16 22.77 -19.54
CA VAL A 243 4.58 22.75 -19.18
C VAL A 243 5.21 21.41 -19.53
N PHE A 244 6.51 21.45 -19.81
CA PHE A 244 7.32 20.26 -19.99
C PHE A 244 8.03 19.89 -18.69
N VAL A 245 7.87 18.65 -18.24
CA VAL A 245 8.52 18.11 -17.04
C VAL A 245 9.37 16.90 -17.46
N LYS A 246 10.50 16.70 -16.78
CA LYS A 246 11.38 15.55 -17.05
C LYS A 246 10.64 14.22 -16.87
N THR A 247 11.00 13.21 -17.65
CA THR A 247 10.59 11.82 -17.38
C THR A 247 11.35 11.25 -16.19
N LEU A 248 10.85 10.14 -15.61
CA LEU A 248 11.55 9.45 -14.53
C LEU A 248 12.99 9.08 -14.89
N ARG A 249 13.21 8.56 -16.12
CA ARG A 249 14.56 8.25 -16.60
C ARG A 249 15.46 9.48 -16.65
N GLN A 250 14.97 10.59 -17.19
CA GLN A 250 15.73 11.83 -17.30
C GLN A 250 16.05 12.44 -15.92
N GLN A 251 15.20 12.20 -14.92
CA GLN A 251 15.44 12.67 -13.56
C GLN A 251 16.49 11.82 -12.82
N LEU A 252 16.53 10.51 -13.10
CA LEU A 252 17.47 9.58 -12.47
C LEU A 252 18.83 9.50 -13.19
N ASP A 253 18.92 9.94 -14.45
CA ASP A 253 20.13 9.92 -15.26
C ASP A 253 20.84 11.29 -15.25
N PRO A 254 22.05 11.40 -14.66
CA PRO A 254 22.83 12.64 -14.64
C PRO A 254 23.25 13.16 -16.02
N THR A 255 23.24 12.29 -17.04
CA THR A 255 23.70 12.59 -18.40
C THR A 255 22.57 12.93 -19.36
N ALA A 256 21.31 12.80 -18.91
CA ALA A 256 20.15 13.05 -19.75
C ALA A 256 20.02 14.55 -20.09
N VAL A 257 20.28 14.89 -21.36
CA VAL A 257 20.09 16.25 -21.87
C VAL A 257 18.59 16.51 -22.08
N PRO A 258 18.01 17.57 -21.48
CA PRO A 258 16.62 17.93 -21.73
C PRO A 258 16.42 18.35 -23.19
N PRO A 259 15.34 17.92 -23.87
CA PRO A 259 15.08 18.32 -25.24
C PRO A 259 14.63 19.79 -25.31
N GLY A 260 15.42 20.66 -25.95
CA GLY A 260 15.05 21.95 -26.56
C GLY A 260 14.55 23.09 -25.64
N GLN A 261 13.83 22.78 -24.56
CA GLN A 261 13.26 23.70 -23.59
C GLN A 261 13.68 23.30 -22.17
N PRO A 262 13.92 24.28 -21.27
CA PRO A 262 14.21 23.97 -19.88
C PRO A 262 12.99 23.28 -19.25
N PRO A 263 13.18 22.14 -18.56
CA PRO A 263 12.07 21.49 -17.89
C PRO A 263 11.56 22.34 -16.72
N SER A 264 10.24 22.42 -16.60
CA SER A 264 9.55 22.92 -15.43
C SER A 264 9.80 22.03 -14.21
N GLU A 265 9.52 22.58 -13.03
CA GLU A 265 9.62 21.88 -11.76
C GLU A 265 8.68 20.67 -11.67
N ILE A 266 9.16 19.64 -10.98
CA ILE A 266 8.40 18.43 -10.66
C ILE A 266 7.40 18.77 -9.54
N GLY A 267 6.14 18.34 -9.70
CA GLY A 267 5.12 18.52 -8.65
C GLY A 267 5.32 17.56 -7.48
N GLU A 268 4.64 17.82 -6.36
CA GLU A 268 4.69 16.98 -5.15
C GLU A 268 4.39 15.51 -5.46
N PHE A 269 3.40 15.24 -6.31
CA PHE A 269 3.06 13.88 -6.75
C PHE A 269 4.21 13.19 -7.50
N GLY A 270 5.01 13.94 -8.26
CA GLY A 270 6.22 13.40 -8.90
C GLY A 270 7.32 13.02 -7.90
N TYR A 271 7.43 13.71 -6.78
CA TYR A 271 8.33 13.29 -5.70
C TYR A 271 7.83 12.02 -4.98
N ILE A 272 6.52 11.81 -4.89
CA ILE A 272 5.95 10.52 -4.41
C ILE A 272 6.29 9.39 -5.38
N VAL A 273 6.27 9.63 -6.70
CA VAL A 273 6.74 8.65 -7.70
C VAL A 273 8.20 8.29 -7.43
N LEU A 274 9.08 9.27 -7.25
CA LEU A 274 10.51 9.04 -6.98
C LEU A 274 10.72 8.25 -5.68
N ALA A 275 10.03 8.62 -4.60
CA ALA A 275 10.10 7.89 -3.33
C ALA A 275 9.55 6.46 -3.45
N SER A 276 8.52 6.24 -4.26
CA SER A 276 7.97 4.90 -4.55
C SER A 276 8.91 4.06 -5.40
N THR A 277 9.69 4.66 -6.29
CA THR A 277 10.77 3.97 -7.02
C THR A 277 11.85 3.50 -6.06
N ILE A 278 12.27 4.35 -5.11
CA ILE A 278 13.23 3.95 -4.06
C ILE A 278 12.66 2.81 -3.21
N TRP A 279 11.39 2.89 -2.82
CA TRP A 279 10.72 1.79 -2.11
C TRP A 279 10.82 0.46 -2.88
N ARG A 280 10.55 0.49 -4.19
CA ARG A 280 10.69 -0.69 -5.06
C ARG A 280 12.12 -1.23 -5.08
N ASP A 281 13.13 -0.37 -5.13
CA ASP A 281 14.54 -0.77 -5.08
C ASP A 281 14.90 -1.42 -3.73
N VAL A 282 14.38 -0.89 -2.60
CA VAL A 282 14.58 -1.47 -1.26
C VAL A 282 13.95 -2.86 -1.17
N VAL A 283 12.71 -3.01 -1.62
CA VAL A 283 12.01 -4.30 -1.67
C VAL A 283 12.76 -5.29 -2.57
N SER A 284 13.25 -4.84 -3.73
CA SER A 284 14.06 -5.66 -4.62
C SER A 284 15.30 -6.19 -3.89
N MET A 285 16.07 -5.31 -3.23
CA MET A 285 17.24 -5.72 -2.43
C MET A 285 16.89 -6.77 -1.38
N LEU A 286 15.78 -6.58 -0.65
CA LEU A 286 15.38 -7.52 0.40
C LEU A 286 14.94 -8.88 -0.14
N THR A 287 14.21 -8.89 -1.26
CA THR A 287 13.68 -10.12 -1.86
C THR A 287 14.74 -10.92 -2.63
N THR A 288 15.83 -10.29 -3.09
CA THR A 288 16.90 -10.97 -3.83
C THR A 288 18.12 -11.33 -2.98
N THR A 289 18.19 -10.87 -1.73
CA THR A 289 19.39 -10.97 -0.90
C THR A 289 19.16 -11.76 0.38
N THR A 290 19.98 -12.79 0.59
CA THR A 290 20.02 -13.59 1.84
C THR A 290 21.06 -13.03 2.80
N LEU A 291 21.16 -13.58 4.02
CA LEU A 291 22.25 -13.22 4.93
C LEU A 291 23.63 -13.51 4.31
N ALA A 292 23.75 -14.62 3.57
CA ALA A 292 25.01 -15.04 2.96
C ALA A 292 25.40 -14.21 1.72
N SER A 293 24.41 -13.74 0.95
CA SER A 293 24.65 -12.92 -0.24
C SER A 293 24.59 -11.42 0.03
N PHE A 294 24.51 -11.01 1.30
CA PHE A 294 24.42 -9.61 1.70
C PHE A 294 25.66 -8.82 1.32
N ARG A 295 25.44 -7.63 0.77
CA ARG A 295 26.49 -6.65 0.47
C ARG A 295 26.14 -5.32 1.11
N GLU A 296 27.08 -4.78 1.87
CA GLU A 296 26.94 -3.46 2.49
C GLU A 296 26.81 -2.35 1.44
N GLU A 297 27.47 -2.51 0.30
CA GLU A 297 27.42 -1.59 -0.84
C GLU A 297 26.00 -1.36 -1.35
N ASP A 298 25.20 -2.43 -1.49
CA ASP A 298 23.81 -2.33 -1.94
C ASP A 298 22.96 -1.48 -0.97
N CYS A 299 23.23 -1.58 0.34
CA CYS A 299 22.58 -0.72 1.34
C CYS A 299 23.07 0.73 1.26
N ASN A 300 24.38 0.95 1.07
CA ASN A 300 24.95 2.28 0.94
C ASN A 300 24.40 3.02 -0.29
N ASP A 301 24.23 2.32 -1.42
CA ASP A 301 23.64 2.87 -2.64
C ASP A 301 22.18 3.29 -2.40
N LEU A 302 21.40 2.47 -1.69
CA LEU A 302 20.02 2.80 -1.33
C LEU A 302 19.95 3.98 -0.37
N ILE A 303 20.83 4.04 0.64
CA ILE A 303 20.93 5.19 1.55
C ILE A 303 21.28 6.46 0.75
N ALA A 304 22.24 6.38 -0.17
CA ALA A 304 22.60 7.51 -1.03
C ALA A 304 21.44 7.97 -1.92
N LYS A 305 20.62 7.05 -2.45
CA LYS A 305 19.39 7.39 -3.20
C LYS A 305 18.36 8.10 -2.31
N ILE A 306 18.13 7.60 -1.10
CA ILE A 306 17.18 8.20 -0.14
C ILE A 306 17.62 9.62 0.23
N GLU A 307 18.87 9.78 0.67
CA GLU A 307 19.42 11.08 1.08
C GLU A 307 19.56 12.04 -0.11
N GLY A 308 19.93 11.53 -1.28
CA GLY A 308 19.98 12.30 -2.52
C GLY A 308 18.60 12.85 -2.91
N LEU A 309 17.54 12.05 -2.75
CA LEU A 309 16.18 12.55 -2.96
C LEU A 309 15.80 13.61 -1.92
N ARG A 310 16.06 13.38 -0.62
CA ARG A 310 15.82 14.36 0.45
C ARG A 310 16.53 15.70 0.17
N ALA A 311 17.78 15.65 -0.29
CA ALA A 311 18.59 16.83 -0.58
C ALA A 311 18.13 17.63 -1.82
N THR A 312 17.41 16.98 -2.74
CA THR A 312 16.91 17.60 -3.98
C THR A 312 15.47 18.10 -3.87
N LEU A 313 14.82 17.93 -2.71
CA LEU A 313 13.48 18.45 -2.47
C LEU A 313 13.48 19.99 -2.49
N PRO A 314 12.56 20.62 -3.25
CA PRO A 314 12.27 22.03 -3.14
C PRO A 314 11.93 22.42 -1.70
N MET A 315 12.22 23.66 -1.31
CA MET A 315 12.08 24.13 0.08
C MET A 315 10.70 23.84 0.69
N GLN A 316 9.64 23.92 -0.12
CA GLN A 316 8.28 23.61 0.31
C GLN A 316 8.07 22.14 0.72
N PHE A 317 8.83 21.20 0.17
CA PHE A 317 8.65 19.76 0.44
C PHE A 317 9.68 19.20 1.45
N VAL A 318 10.64 20.01 1.89
CA VAL A 318 11.63 19.58 2.89
C VAL A 318 10.96 19.40 4.26
N ASP A 319 11.15 18.24 4.89
CA ASP A 319 10.65 18.00 6.24
C ASP A 319 11.42 18.83 7.28
N LYS A 320 10.72 19.77 7.91
CA LYS A 320 11.22 20.67 8.94
C LYS A 320 10.16 20.82 10.02
N PRO A 321 10.56 21.14 11.28
CA PRO A 321 9.59 21.41 12.34
C PRO A 321 8.54 22.44 11.91
N GLY A 322 7.26 22.07 12.02
CA GLY A 322 6.12 22.92 11.62
C GLY A 322 5.73 22.86 10.14
N GLN A 323 6.54 22.28 9.25
CA GLN A 323 6.24 22.21 7.82
C GLN A 323 4.96 21.43 7.53
N ILE A 324 4.76 20.29 8.20
CA ILE A 324 3.53 19.51 8.07
C ILE A 324 2.28 20.33 8.44
N ASN A 325 2.35 21.21 9.45
CA ASN A 325 1.22 22.06 9.86
C ASN A 325 0.84 23.09 8.78
N LEU A 326 1.84 23.60 8.05
CA LEU A 326 1.60 24.44 6.87
C LEU A 326 0.87 23.64 5.78
N HIS A 327 1.34 22.43 5.46
CA HIS A 327 0.67 21.57 4.47
C HIS A 327 -0.74 21.16 4.92
N MET A 328 -0.99 20.93 6.21
CA MET A 328 -2.33 20.70 6.73
C MET A 328 -3.24 21.91 6.48
N THR A 329 -2.76 23.11 6.78
CA THR A 329 -3.50 24.37 6.53
C THR A 329 -3.81 24.57 5.04
N MET A 330 -2.88 24.19 4.16
CA MET A 330 -3.03 24.28 2.70
C MET A 330 -3.84 23.12 2.08
N GLY A 331 -4.23 22.11 2.87
CA GLY A 331 -4.98 20.95 2.39
C GLY A 331 -4.14 19.88 1.67
N SER A 332 -2.81 19.94 1.75
CA SER A 332 -1.85 19.00 1.16
C SER A 332 -1.18 18.08 2.20
N GLY A 333 -1.57 18.15 3.46
CA GLY A 333 -0.86 17.47 4.57
C GLY A 333 -0.75 15.96 4.42
N TYR A 334 -1.78 15.27 3.92
CA TYR A 334 -1.72 13.84 3.64
C TYR A 334 -0.72 13.49 2.52
N THR A 335 -0.64 14.31 1.47
CA THR A 335 0.30 14.12 0.35
C THR A 335 1.73 14.30 0.83
N PHE A 336 1.99 15.36 1.59
CA PHE A 336 3.28 15.64 2.20
C PHE A 336 3.71 14.50 3.15
N ALA A 337 2.80 14.07 4.03
CA ALA A 337 3.07 12.99 4.97
C ALA A 337 3.30 11.66 4.23
N MET A 338 2.58 11.37 3.15
CA MET A 338 2.80 10.18 2.32
C MET A 338 4.21 10.15 1.72
N LEU A 339 4.70 11.27 1.19
CA LEU A 339 6.06 11.39 0.65
C LEU A 339 7.10 11.01 1.72
N HIS A 340 7.03 11.63 2.90
CA HIS A 340 8.02 11.40 3.95
C HIS A 340 7.85 10.04 4.63
N CYS A 341 6.63 9.50 4.74
CA CYS A 341 6.40 8.12 5.19
C CYS A 341 7.07 7.11 4.26
N LEU A 342 7.04 7.29 2.94
CA LEU A 342 7.79 6.44 1.99
C LEU A 342 9.29 6.48 2.26
N LEU A 343 9.86 7.68 2.45
CA LEU A 343 11.30 7.84 2.70
C LEU A 343 11.72 7.28 4.05
N HIS A 344 10.96 7.52 5.12
CA HIS A 344 11.22 6.96 6.44
C HIS A 344 11.07 5.44 6.44
N CYS A 345 10.03 4.90 5.81
CA CYS A 345 9.84 3.45 5.70
C CYS A 345 11.01 2.81 4.94
N ALA A 346 11.41 3.37 3.79
CA ALA A 346 12.59 2.90 3.05
C ALA A 346 13.87 2.94 3.92
N THR A 347 14.08 4.02 4.68
CA THR A 347 15.21 4.15 5.61
C THR A 347 15.17 3.05 6.67
N VAL A 348 14.01 2.83 7.30
CA VAL A 348 13.81 1.80 8.33
C VAL A 348 14.16 0.41 7.80
N PHE A 349 13.68 0.04 6.60
CA PHE A 349 13.95 -1.28 6.03
C PHE A 349 15.43 -1.49 5.70
N VAL A 350 16.12 -0.51 5.12
CA VAL A 350 17.56 -0.61 4.82
C VAL A 350 18.38 -0.74 6.11
N HIS A 351 18.11 0.10 7.11
CA HIS A 351 18.85 0.05 8.37
C HIS A 351 18.50 -1.17 9.22
N ARG A 352 17.27 -1.70 9.16
CA ARG A 352 16.92 -3.00 9.77
C ARG A 352 17.73 -4.12 9.15
N ARG A 353 17.90 -4.12 7.82
CA ARG A 353 18.71 -5.15 7.17
C ARG A 353 20.17 -5.10 7.61
N ARG A 354 20.77 -3.91 7.71
CA ARG A 354 22.12 -3.71 8.25
C ARG A 354 22.21 -4.15 9.71
N LEU A 355 21.22 -3.80 10.53
CA LEU A 355 21.16 -4.21 11.93
C LEU A 355 21.12 -5.74 12.07
N LEU A 356 20.33 -6.42 11.26
CA LEU A 356 20.22 -7.88 11.29
C LEU A 356 21.57 -8.55 11.03
N GLN A 357 22.38 -8.04 10.10
CA GLN A 357 23.73 -8.57 9.85
C GLN A 357 24.62 -8.53 11.10
N GLU A 358 24.52 -7.45 11.88
CA GLU A 358 25.30 -7.30 13.11
C GLU A 358 24.74 -8.20 14.23
N VAL A 359 23.42 -8.21 14.44
CA VAL A 359 22.80 -8.91 15.59
C VAL A 359 22.67 -10.43 15.40
N THR A 360 22.63 -10.92 14.17
CA THR A 360 22.60 -12.37 13.89
C THR A 360 23.99 -12.97 13.74
N SER A 361 25.05 -12.14 13.83
CA SER A 361 26.43 -12.62 13.80
C SER A 361 26.69 -13.58 14.97
N PRO A 362 27.39 -14.71 14.76
CA PRO A 362 27.71 -15.64 15.85
C PRO A 362 28.58 -15.02 16.94
N ASN A 363 29.28 -13.92 16.62
CA ASN A 363 30.14 -13.18 17.54
C ASN A 363 29.44 -11.94 18.12
N PHE A 364 28.11 -11.83 17.99
CA PHE A 364 27.38 -10.68 18.51
C PHE A 364 27.58 -10.54 20.03
N ASN A 365 27.99 -9.34 20.44
CA ASN A 365 28.09 -8.95 21.84
C ASN A 365 27.48 -7.55 21.99
N LEU A 366 26.53 -7.43 22.92
CA LEU A 366 25.78 -6.20 23.15
C LEU A 366 26.66 -5.03 23.61
N GLU A 367 27.65 -5.27 24.46
CA GLU A 367 28.57 -4.23 24.95
C GLU A 367 29.46 -3.73 23.80
N SER A 368 30.03 -4.65 23.01
CA SER A 368 30.82 -4.29 21.83
C SER A 368 29.99 -3.53 20.79
N PHE A 369 28.74 -3.94 20.57
CA PHE A 369 27.81 -3.26 19.67
C PHE A 369 27.56 -1.81 20.14
N ARG A 370 27.31 -1.62 21.44
CA ARG A 370 27.09 -0.30 22.06
C ARG A 370 28.31 0.61 22.08
N LEU A 371 29.51 0.11 21.77
CA LEU A 371 30.73 0.91 21.66
C LEU A 371 31.11 1.23 20.20
N ASN A 372 30.42 0.62 19.23
CA ASN A 372 30.74 0.74 17.83
C ASN A 372 29.99 1.94 17.20
N ALA A 373 30.75 2.92 16.71
CA ALA A 373 30.21 4.13 16.06
C ALA A 373 29.26 3.84 14.90
N ARG A 374 29.52 2.79 14.10
CA ARG A 374 28.64 2.38 12.99
C ARG A 374 27.32 1.84 13.50
N CYS A 375 27.33 1.12 14.63
CA CYS A 375 26.13 0.60 15.27
C CYS A 375 25.28 1.74 15.85
N HIS A 376 25.92 2.76 16.44
CA HIS A 376 25.23 3.98 16.86
C HIS A 376 24.52 4.70 15.72
N ASP A 377 25.17 4.87 14.57
CA ASP A 377 24.54 5.47 13.38
C ASP A 377 23.30 4.67 12.93
N ILE A 378 23.37 3.33 12.91
CA ILE A 378 22.21 2.50 12.57
C ILE A 378 21.04 2.77 13.53
N ILE A 379 21.29 2.77 14.84
CA ILE A 379 20.25 3.01 15.85
C ILE A 379 19.69 4.43 15.75
N ASP A 380 20.54 5.44 15.59
CA ASP A 380 20.13 6.84 15.46
C ASP A 380 19.24 7.08 14.24
N ARG A 381 19.63 6.51 13.08
CA ARG A 381 18.85 6.60 11.83
C ARG A 381 17.51 5.90 11.93
N LEU A 382 17.45 4.75 12.63
CA LEU A 382 16.21 4.05 12.91
C LEU A 382 15.30 4.89 13.81
N PHE A 383 15.79 5.36 14.96
CA PHE A 383 15.00 6.18 15.88
C PHE A 383 14.49 7.47 15.22
N THR A 384 15.36 8.18 14.51
CA THR A 384 14.99 9.40 13.79
C THR A 384 13.87 9.14 12.79
N SER A 385 13.99 8.08 11.99
CA SER A 385 12.95 7.75 10.99
C SER A 385 11.66 7.26 11.63
N CYS A 386 11.73 6.45 12.69
CA CYS A 386 10.56 5.95 13.40
C CYS A 386 9.79 7.08 14.08
N HIS A 387 10.52 7.99 14.76
CA HIS A 387 9.94 9.18 15.37
C HIS A 387 9.34 10.12 14.33
N GLY A 388 10.03 10.35 13.21
CA GLY A 388 9.53 11.16 12.09
C GLY A 388 8.20 10.64 11.55
N THR A 389 8.08 9.34 11.30
CA THR A 389 6.82 8.71 10.88
C THR A 389 5.69 8.96 11.88
N ILE A 390 5.89 8.66 13.17
CA ILE A 390 4.84 8.86 14.19
C ILE A 390 4.47 10.34 14.31
N SER A 391 5.45 11.24 14.30
CA SER A 391 5.23 12.69 14.36
C SER A 391 4.39 13.20 13.19
N LEU A 392 4.62 12.69 11.97
CA LEU A 392 3.84 13.05 10.79
C LEU A 392 2.39 12.60 10.92
N LEU A 393 2.12 11.36 11.34
CA LEU A 393 0.75 10.88 11.52
C LEU A 393 0.04 11.65 12.63
N THR A 394 0.71 11.93 13.75
CA THR A 394 0.15 12.72 14.85
C THR A 394 -0.17 14.15 14.40
N ALA A 395 0.68 14.78 13.60
CA ALA A 395 0.42 16.12 13.07
C ALA A 395 -0.77 16.12 12.08
N VAL A 396 -0.90 15.09 11.24
CA VAL A 396 -2.04 14.94 10.33
C VAL A 396 -3.34 14.72 11.11
N GLU A 397 -3.32 13.89 12.15
CA GLU A 397 -4.48 13.69 13.03
C GLU A 397 -4.85 14.99 13.74
N ALA A 398 -3.89 15.71 14.31
CA ALA A 398 -4.13 16.96 15.02
C ALA A 398 -4.66 18.08 14.11
N GLY A 399 -4.26 18.09 12.84
CA GLY A 399 -4.77 19.04 11.84
C GLY A 399 -6.05 18.59 11.13
N SER A 400 -6.57 17.39 11.43
CA SER A 400 -7.80 16.89 10.83
C SER A 400 -9.06 17.50 11.48
N GLU A 401 -10.19 17.48 10.76
CA GLU A 401 -11.45 18.01 11.27
C GLU A 401 -12.00 17.16 12.41
N LYS A 402 -12.40 17.78 13.52
CA LYS A 402 -12.86 17.07 14.73
C LYS A 402 -14.09 16.18 14.51
N ASP A 403 -14.91 16.50 13.51
CA ASP A 403 -16.15 15.77 13.22
C ASP A 403 -15.92 14.51 12.37
N HIS A 404 -14.70 14.30 11.85
CA HIS A 404 -14.36 13.17 10.98
C HIS A 404 -13.09 12.47 11.44
N SER A 405 -13.21 11.20 11.83
CA SER A 405 -12.04 10.38 12.11
C SER A 405 -11.13 10.28 10.87
N PRO A 406 -9.81 10.53 11.00
CA PRO A 406 -8.90 10.47 9.88
C PRO A 406 -8.81 9.03 9.33
N CYS A 407 -9.07 8.88 8.04
CA CYS A 407 -8.80 7.63 7.32
C CYS A 407 -7.40 7.71 6.71
N PHE A 408 -6.40 7.26 7.46
CA PHE A 408 -5.03 7.27 6.95
C PHE A 408 -4.86 6.30 5.76
N PRO A 409 -4.06 6.69 4.75
CA PRO A 409 -3.60 5.77 3.71
C PRO A 409 -2.90 4.54 4.29
N ILE A 410 -3.16 3.37 3.71
CA ILE A 410 -2.64 2.08 4.18
C ILE A 410 -1.11 2.10 4.34
N PHE A 411 -0.39 2.72 3.39
CA PHE A 411 1.07 2.80 3.47
C PHE A 411 1.58 3.64 4.66
N MET A 412 0.91 4.75 4.99
CA MET A 412 1.29 5.57 6.14
C MET A 412 1.14 4.77 7.44
N LEU A 413 0.06 4.01 7.54
CA LEU A 413 -0.18 3.10 8.67
C LEU A 413 0.83 1.95 8.72
N PHE A 414 1.19 1.38 7.57
CA PHE A 414 2.25 0.38 7.47
C PHE A 414 3.62 0.94 7.90
N SER A 415 3.93 2.19 7.54
CA SER A 415 5.13 2.88 8.02
C SER A 415 5.11 3.03 9.54
N ALA A 416 3.97 3.41 10.13
CA ALA A 416 3.83 3.54 11.57
C ALA A 416 3.94 2.18 12.30
N PHE A 417 3.36 1.13 11.74
CA PHE A 417 3.52 -0.24 12.23
C PHE A 417 4.99 -0.67 12.25
N THR A 418 5.68 -0.54 11.12
CA THR A 418 7.08 -0.96 10.98
C THR A 418 8.01 -0.13 11.85
N ALA A 419 7.77 1.18 11.96
CA ALA A 419 8.47 2.05 12.91
C ALA A 419 8.33 1.57 14.36
N SER A 420 7.09 1.30 14.79
CA SER A 420 6.77 0.93 16.16
C SER A 420 7.28 -0.47 16.51
N ALA A 421 7.11 -1.43 15.60
CA ALA A 421 7.65 -2.78 15.76
C ALA A 421 9.18 -2.76 15.84
N THR A 422 9.84 -1.91 15.04
CA THR A 422 11.30 -1.74 15.10
C THR A 422 11.75 -1.19 16.44
N VAL A 423 11.13 -0.11 16.93
CA VAL A 423 11.48 0.48 18.24
C VAL A 423 11.16 -0.45 19.41
N ALA A 424 10.06 -1.20 19.32
CA ALA A 424 9.74 -2.23 20.31
C ALA A 424 10.81 -3.33 20.33
N TYR A 425 11.25 -3.81 19.17
CA TYR A 425 12.34 -4.77 19.04
C TYR A 425 13.66 -4.23 19.61
N LEU A 426 14.04 -2.99 19.27
CA LEU A 426 15.26 -2.37 19.82
C LEU A 426 15.21 -2.33 21.35
N SER A 427 14.04 -2.05 21.93
CA SER A 427 13.85 -2.00 23.38
C SER A 427 13.95 -3.38 24.01
N LEU A 428 13.28 -4.39 23.44
CA LEU A 428 13.34 -5.79 23.90
C LEU A 428 14.77 -6.37 23.81
N LYS A 429 15.51 -6.01 22.77
CA LYS A 429 16.90 -6.46 22.56
C LYS A 429 17.91 -5.70 23.44
N GLY A 430 17.47 -4.66 24.16
CA GLY A 430 18.35 -3.79 24.95
C GLY A 430 19.24 -2.88 24.09
N LEU A 431 18.85 -2.59 22.85
CA LEU A 431 19.57 -1.72 21.92
C LEU A 431 19.13 -0.24 22.00
N THR A 432 18.00 0.04 22.67
CA THR A 432 17.52 1.40 22.89
C THR A 432 18.52 2.22 23.72
N PRO A 433 18.95 3.40 23.25
CA PRO A 433 19.82 4.30 24.01
C PRO A 433 19.15 4.73 25.34
N PRO A 434 19.91 4.86 26.45
CA PRO A 434 19.34 5.19 27.76
C PRO A 434 18.55 6.52 27.78
N ASN A 435 18.96 7.50 26.99
CA ASN A 435 18.30 8.80 26.86
C ASN A 435 17.05 8.78 25.95
N ALA A 436 16.77 7.66 25.28
CA ALA A 436 15.67 7.52 24.33
C ALA A 436 14.58 6.55 24.79
N VAL A 437 14.67 6.00 26.02
CA VAL A 437 13.72 4.99 26.54
C VAL A 437 12.29 5.52 26.60
N GLU A 438 12.10 6.75 27.07
CA GLU A 438 10.77 7.38 27.13
C GLU A 438 10.20 7.62 25.72
N THR A 439 11.01 8.20 24.83
CA THR A 439 10.65 8.39 23.42
C THR A 439 10.28 7.06 22.76
N ALA A 440 11.03 5.98 23.05
CA ALA A 440 10.75 4.65 22.53
C ALA A 440 9.37 4.16 22.98
N ALA A 441 9.05 4.31 24.27
CA ALA A 441 7.74 3.93 24.81
C ALA A 441 6.60 4.72 24.15
N HIS A 442 6.79 6.02 23.91
CA HIS A 442 5.82 6.85 23.20
C HIS A 442 5.59 6.39 21.76
N ILE A 443 6.66 6.13 21.00
CA ILE A 443 6.57 5.64 19.62
C ILE A 443 5.74 4.35 19.56
N VAL A 444 6.04 3.37 20.41
CA VAL A 444 5.31 2.08 20.40
C VAL A 444 3.84 2.27 20.80
N LYS A 445 3.58 3.09 21.83
CA LYS A 445 2.22 3.41 22.29
C LYS A 445 1.38 4.09 21.21
N ASP A 446 1.92 5.13 20.57
CA ASP A 446 1.21 5.89 19.55
C ASP A 446 1.01 5.05 18.29
N GLY A 447 1.99 4.25 17.91
CA GLY A 447 1.85 3.25 16.86
C GLY A 447 0.72 2.25 17.12
N LEU A 448 0.66 1.72 18.34
CA LEU A 448 -0.40 0.79 18.73
C LEU A 448 -1.78 1.43 18.67
N ARG A 449 -1.91 2.70 19.08
CA ARG A 449 -3.12 3.50 18.94
C ARG A 449 -3.53 3.64 17.47
N PHE A 450 -2.62 4.07 16.59
CA PHE A 450 -2.89 4.17 15.16
C PHE A 450 -3.30 2.82 14.54
N MET A 451 -2.73 1.71 15.02
CA MET A 451 -3.14 0.39 14.57
C MET A 451 -4.56 0.04 15.04
N SER A 452 -4.88 0.32 16.30
CA SER A 452 -6.21 0.12 16.87
C SER A 452 -7.26 0.88 16.07
N ASP A 453 -7.09 2.19 15.93
CA ASP A 453 -8.06 3.05 15.25
C ASP A 453 -8.13 2.73 13.74
N GLY A 454 -7.00 2.37 13.14
CA GLY A 454 -6.92 1.99 11.74
C GLY A 454 -7.65 0.69 11.40
N THR A 455 -7.78 -0.27 12.34
CA THR A 455 -8.44 -1.56 12.06
C THR A 455 -9.93 -1.44 11.75
N GLU A 456 -10.60 -0.41 12.27
CA GLU A 456 -12.00 -0.13 11.94
C GLU A 456 -12.15 0.20 10.45
N ASN A 457 -11.23 1.04 9.95
CA ASN A 457 -11.22 1.46 8.56
C ASN A 457 -10.67 0.37 7.64
N TRP A 458 -9.62 -0.33 8.06
CA TRP A 458 -8.84 -1.26 7.25
C TRP A 458 -8.67 -2.61 7.96
N PRO A 459 -9.48 -3.62 7.62
CA PRO A 459 -9.34 -4.98 8.16
C PRO A 459 -7.92 -5.57 8.03
N LEU A 460 -7.17 -5.13 7.02
CA LEU A 460 -5.76 -5.46 6.80
C LEU A 460 -4.88 -5.30 8.05
N MET A 461 -5.15 -4.31 8.87
CA MET A 461 -4.31 -3.95 10.00
C MET A 461 -4.46 -4.91 11.19
N GLY A 462 -5.44 -5.82 11.17
CA GLY A 462 -5.72 -6.71 12.29
C GLY A 462 -4.56 -7.67 12.63
N SER A 463 -3.72 -8.06 11.66
CA SER A 463 -2.49 -8.80 11.96
C SER A 463 -1.42 -7.89 12.57
N TRP A 464 -1.26 -6.67 12.06
CA TRP A 464 -0.27 -5.69 12.53
C TRP A 464 -0.54 -5.29 13.98
N LEU A 465 -1.81 -5.01 14.32
CA LEU A 465 -2.25 -4.70 15.68
C LEU A 465 -1.94 -5.85 16.64
N ARG A 466 -2.26 -7.09 16.27
CA ARG A 466 -2.00 -8.27 17.11
C ARG A 466 -0.50 -8.44 17.36
N HIS A 467 0.31 -8.31 16.31
CA HIS A 467 1.76 -8.39 16.41
C HIS A 467 2.30 -7.34 17.39
N LEU A 468 1.97 -6.06 17.19
CA LEU A 468 2.47 -4.98 18.03
C LEU A 468 1.97 -5.07 19.47
N THR A 469 0.75 -5.58 19.68
CA THR A 469 0.19 -5.84 21.02
C THR A 469 1.02 -6.87 21.78
N VAL A 470 1.48 -7.93 21.12
CA VAL A 470 2.35 -8.94 21.76
C VAL A 470 3.68 -8.30 22.17
N MET A 471 4.30 -7.52 21.28
CA MET A 471 5.56 -6.84 21.60
C MET A 471 5.42 -5.88 22.78
N GLN A 472 4.37 -5.05 22.80
CA GLN A 472 4.10 -4.11 23.89
C GLN A 472 3.86 -4.83 25.22
N ARG A 473 3.17 -5.97 25.20
CA ARG A 473 2.92 -6.76 26.41
C ARG A 473 4.23 -7.28 27.01
N VAL A 474 5.10 -7.86 26.18
CA VAL A 474 6.39 -8.40 26.65
C VAL A 474 7.28 -7.27 27.17
N LEU A 475 7.29 -6.09 26.52
CA LEU A 475 7.99 -4.91 27.02
C LEU A 475 7.53 -4.51 28.44
N ASN A 476 6.22 -4.49 28.68
CA ASN A 476 5.67 -4.13 29.99
C ASN A 476 6.03 -5.17 31.06
N ASN A 477 6.00 -6.46 30.71
CA ASN A 477 6.36 -7.55 31.61
C ASN A 477 7.84 -7.49 32.00
N ASP A 478 8.73 -7.24 31.03
CA ASP A 478 10.18 -7.14 31.27
C ASP A 478 10.52 -5.93 32.16
N ALA A 479 9.88 -4.78 31.90
CA ALA A 479 10.00 -3.60 32.75
C ALA A 479 9.50 -3.85 34.19
N ALA A 480 8.39 -4.57 34.35
CA ALA A 480 7.87 -4.94 35.66
C ALA A 480 8.81 -5.90 36.42
N ALA A 481 9.41 -6.88 35.73
CA ALA A 481 10.39 -7.79 36.32
C ALA A 481 11.67 -7.05 36.76
N ALA A 482 12.16 -6.11 35.95
CA ALA A 482 13.30 -5.27 36.30
C ALA A 482 13.03 -4.43 37.58
N ASN A 483 11.84 -3.84 37.69
CA ASN A 483 11.43 -3.04 38.86
C ASN A 483 11.15 -3.92 40.11
N GLY A 484 10.63 -5.13 39.94
CA GLY A 484 10.45 -6.09 41.04
C GLY A 484 11.77 -6.59 41.63
N SER A 485 12.79 -6.79 40.77
CA SER A 485 14.13 -7.21 41.21
C SER A 485 14.89 -6.15 42.01
N THR A 486 14.62 -4.86 41.76
CA THR A 486 15.18 -3.73 42.51
C THR A 486 14.46 -3.52 43.85
N SER A 487 13.16 -3.79 43.94
CA SER A 487 12.41 -3.77 45.21
C SER A 487 12.80 -4.92 46.16
N LEU A 488 13.17 -6.09 45.63
CA LEU A 488 13.60 -7.24 46.44
C LEU A 488 15.04 -7.08 46.99
N ARG A 489 15.85 -6.19 46.42
CA ARG A 489 17.21 -5.89 46.92
C ARG A 489 17.26 -4.89 48.08
N HIS A 490 16.15 -4.22 48.41
CA HIS A 490 16.07 -3.31 49.56
C HIS A 490 15.46 -3.93 50.82
N GLY A 491 15.06 -5.21 50.76
CA GLY A 491 14.42 -5.94 51.85
C GLY A 491 15.31 -6.96 52.55
N SER A 492 16.57 -6.62 52.88
CA SER A 492 17.37 -7.46 53.76
C SER A 492 18.44 -6.65 54.50
N THR A 493 18.04 -5.85 55.49
CA THR A 493 18.93 -5.50 56.61
C THR A 493 18.11 -5.02 57.81
N SER A 494 18.43 -5.59 58.97
CA SER A 494 18.07 -5.21 60.34
C SER A 494 16.67 -5.54 60.87
N HIS A 495 16.53 -6.76 61.40
CA HIS A 495 15.75 -6.95 62.63
C HIS A 495 16.72 -6.92 63.82
N GLY A 496 16.53 -5.97 64.72
CA GLY A 496 17.20 -5.95 66.02
C GLY A 496 17.26 -4.58 66.67
N ALA A 497 16.20 -4.18 67.38
CA ALA A 497 16.22 -3.55 68.71
C ALA A 497 15.03 -2.59 68.94
N SER A 498 14.42 -2.81 70.10
CA SER A 498 13.36 -2.07 70.76
C SER A 498 13.61 -0.57 70.96
N GLY A 499 12.55 0.24 70.94
CA GLY A 499 12.42 1.37 71.87
C GLY A 499 11.90 2.69 71.30
N MET A 500 10.83 3.17 71.94
CA MET A 500 10.43 4.58 72.13
C MET A 500 9.56 5.27 71.06
N LYS A 501 8.28 5.32 71.45
CA LYS A 501 7.22 6.28 71.17
C LYS A 501 7.72 7.74 71.21
N ASP A 502 7.37 8.53 70.20
CA ASP A 502 7.05 9.94 70.42
C ASP A 502 6.04 10.44 69.36
N GLU A 503 4.91 10.90 69.89
CA GLU A 503 3.92 11.72 69.19
C GLU A 503 4.45 13.16 69.17
N ILE A 504 4.33 13.87 68.04
CA ILE A 504 4.07 15.32 68.04
C ILE A 504 3.40 15.70 66.72
N SER A 505 2.30 16.42 66.91
CA SER A 505 1.33 16.95 65.97
C SER A 505 1.87 18.15 65.17
N SER A 506 1.31 18.41 63.99
CA SER A 506 0.76 19.74 63.67
C SER A 506 -0.17 19.66 62.45
N ASN A 507 -1.45 19.98 62.69
CA ASN A 507 -2.39 20.44 61.68
C ASN A 507 -2.15 21.94 61.43
N ALA A 508 -2.44 22.39 60.22
CA ALA A 508 -2.96 23.73 60.00
C ALA A 508 -3.93 23.70 58.81
N ASP A 509 -5.22 23.70 59.15
CA ASP A 509 -6.31 24.16 58.30
C ASP A 509 -6.09 25.62 57.88
N THR A 510 -6.50 25.96 56.67
CA THR A 510 -7.27 27.20 56.43
C THR A 510 -7.98 27.13 55.10
N ASN A 511 -9.29 26.92 55.16
CA ASN A 511 -10.25 27.49 54.23
C ASN A 511 -11.10 28.49 55.02
N PRO A 512 -11.64 29.54 54.38
CA PRO A 512 -13.01 29.92 54.71
C PRO A 512 -13.87 30.18 53.46
N ASP A 513 -14.94 29.39 53.38
CA ASP A 513 -16.35 29.74 53.18
C ASP A 513 -16.81 30.81 52.16
N ALA A 514 -17.79 30.39 51.34
CA ALA A 514 -19.19 30.85 51.32
C ALA A 514 -19.77 30.71 49.89
N MET A 515 -20.99 30.26 49.59
CA MET A 515 -22.16 29.87 50.37
C MET A 515 -23.15 29.15 49.43
N ASP A 516 -23.92 28.24 50.03
CA ASP A 516 -25.02 27.41 49.52
C ASP A 516 -26.26 28.18 49.03
N TYR A 517 -27.16 27.43 48.38
CA TYR A 517 -28.63 27.29 48.57
C TYR A 517 -29.21 26.69 47.26
N ASP A 518 -30.11 25.70 47.20
CA ASP A 518 -30.82 24.92 48.21
C ASP A 518 -31.43 23.64 47.58
N GLN A 519 -31.72 22.69 48.45
CA GLN A 519 -32.45 21.44 48.21
C GLN A 519 -33.94 21.64 47.88
N SER A 520 -34.52 20.65 47.20
CA SER A 520 -35.74 19.99 47.73
C SER A 520 -35.93 18.58 47.18
N ASN A 521 -35.85 17.62 48.11
CA ASN A 521 -36.21 16.20 48.06
C ASN A 521 -37.66 15.93 47.62
N HIS A 522 -37.93 14.71 47.12
CA HIS A 522 -38.58 13.61 47.91
C HIS A 522 -39.02 12.47 46.97
N THR A 523 -38.33 11.32 46.98
CA THR A 523 -38.63 10.05 47.70
C THR A 523 -39.65 9.11 47.05
N GLY A 524 -39.24 7.84 46.93
CA GLY A 524 -40.16 6.71 46.77
C GLY A 524 -39.51 5.43 46.25
N SER A 525 -38.75 4.74 47.11
CA SER A 525 -38.25 3.38 46.90
C SER A 525 -39.36 2.35 47.11
N VAL A 526 -39.53 1.38 46.19
CA VAL A 526 -39.92 -0.02 46.54
C VAL A 526 -39.29 -1.01 45.54
N SER A 527 -38.75 -2.07 46.13
CA SER A 527 -38.20 -3.35 45.66
C SER A 527 -39.00 -4.18 44.63
N GLY A 528 -38.32 -5.10 43.93
CA GLY A 528 -38.94 -6.40 43.60
C GLY A 528 -38.41 -7.14 42.37
N GLN A 529 -37.82 -8.31 42.61
CA GLN A 529 -37.32 -9.32 41.68
C GLN A 529 -38.32 -9.84 40.62
N GLY A 530 -37.79 -10.22 39.45
CA GLY A 530 -37.93 -11.59 38.94
C GLY A 530 -39.07 -11.90 37.94
N PRO A 531 -38.95 -13.03 37.19
CA PRO A 531 -39.24 -13.07 35.76
C PRO A 531 -40.32 -14.12 35.36
N ASN A 532 -40.89 -13.99 34.15
CA ASN A 532 -41.16 -15.07 33.16
C ASN A 532 -42.36 -14.78 32.23
N ARG A 533 -42.17 -15.17 30.94
CA ARG A 533 -43.10 -15.88 30.02
C ARG A 533 -44.48 -15.24 29.73
N SER A 534 -45.07 -15.30 28.54
CA SER A 534 -44.87 -16.04 27.29
C SER A 534 -45.81 -15.44 26.22
N LEU A 535 -45.40 -15.56 24.96
CA LEU A 535 -46.17 -15.98 23.76
C LEU A 535 -47.62 -15.47 23.55
N SER A 536 -47.86 -14.90 22.36
CA SER A 536 -48.88 -15.42 21.43
C SER A 536 -48.69 -14.87 20.00
N GLU A 537 -48.77 -15.80 19.05
CA GLU A 537 -48.61 -15.71 17.59
C GLU A 537 -49.81 -15.07 16.86
N SER A 538 -49.55 -14.58 15.64
CA SER A 538 -50.41 -14.69 14.42
C SER A 538 -49.94 -13.66 13.37
N VAL A 539 -49.82 -13.84 12.05
CA VAL A 539 -49.94 -14.96 11.08
C VAL A 539 -49.26 -14.46 9.78
N ARG A 540 -48.52 -15.36 9.14
CA ARG A 540 -48.13 -15.53 7.71
C ARG A 540 -48.24 -14.37 6.69
N GLY A 541 -47.12 -14.17 5.97
CA GLY A 541 -47.07 -13.67 4.60
C GLY A 541 -45.73 -14.05 3.96
N ASP A 542 -45.78 -14.90 2.92
CA ASP A 542 -44.63 -15.49 2.23
C ASP A 542 -43.70 -14.44 1.59
N SER A 543 -42.39 -14.58 1.82
CA SER A 543 -41.33 -14.07 0.94
C SER A 543 -40.05 -14.86 1.21
N GLU A 544 -39.61 -15.57 0.18
CA GLU A 544 -38.37 -16.36 0.10
C GLU A 544 -37.13 -15.49 0.40
N PRO A 545 -36.18 -15.92 1.26
CA PRO A 545 -34.94 -15.17 1.48
C PRO A 545 -33.90 -15.50 0.40
N PRO A 546 -33.04 -14.54 -0.02
CA PRO A 546 -31.97 -14.84 -0.95
C PRO A 546 -30.90 -15.72 -0.29
N VAL A 547 -30.50 -16.75 -1.02
CA VAL A 547 -29.47 -17.73 -0.65
C VAL A 547 -28.17 -17.03 -0.23
N VAL A 548 -27.82 -17.14 1.05
CA VAL A 548 -26.50 -16.78 1.57
C VAL A 548 -25.54 -17.91 1.21
N LEU A 549 -24.71 -17.70 0.18
CA LEU A 549 -23.56 -18.56 -0.08
C LEU A 549 -22.55 -18.38 1.06
N ALA A 550 -22.49 -19.38 1.95
CA ALA A 550 -21.44 -19.49 2.95
C ALA A 550 -20.07 -19.55 2.27
N ARG A 551 -19.24 -18.51 2.47
CA ARG A 551 -17.86 -18.49 2.00
C ARG A 551 -17.02 -19.42 2.88
N ARG A 552 -16.35 -20.39 2.25
CA ARG A 552 -15.26 -21.15 2.85
C ARG A 552 -14.05 -20.22 3.07
N PRO A 553 -13.27 -20.36 4.16
CA PRO A 553 -12.01 -19.67 4.29
C PRO A 553 -11.05 -20.20 3.22
N GLY A 554 -10.62 -19.33 2.31
CA GLY A 554 -9.57 -19.66 1.33
C GLY A 554 -8.23 -19.79 2.05
N ILE A 555 -7.61 -20.97 1.93
CA ILE A 555 -6.23 -21.24 2.33
C ILE A 555 -5.31 -20.28 1.57
N ALA A 556 -4.64 -19.40 2.31
CA ALA A 556 -3.55 -18.58 1.82
C ALA A 556 -2.23 -19.20 2.29
N THR A 557 -1.70 -20.17 1.54
CA THR A 557 -0.30 -20.60 1.63
C THR A 557 0.13 -21.10 0.25
N ILE A 558 0.90 -20.30 -0.47
CA ILE A 558 1.80 -20.83 -1.50
C ILE A 558 3.20 -20.72 -0.88
N ASN A 559 3.68 -21.83 -0.34
CA ASN A 559 5.08 -21.96 0.05
C ASN A 559 5.93 -21.95 -1.22
N GLY A 560 6.66 -20.87 -1.45
CA GLY A 560 7.69 -20.79 -2.49
C GLY A 560 9.01 -21.33 -1.97
N GLY A 561 9.24 -22.64 -2.13
CA GLY A 561 10.57 -23.24 -1.91
C GLY A 561 11.54 -22.79 -3.00
N SER A 562 12.73 -22.37 -2.59
CA SER A 562 13.81 -21.96 -3.49
C SER A 562 14.35 -23.15 -4.30
N GLY A 563 14.10 -23.16 -5.61
CA GLY A 563 14.73 -24.04 -6.57
C GLY A 563 15.47 -23.20 -7.61
N GLY A 564 16.80 -23.19 -7.56
CA GLY A 564 17.63 -22.52 -8.56
C GLY A 564 17.49 -23.19 -9.93
N VAL A 565 17.19 -22.41 -10.97
CA VAL A 565 17.22 -22.86 -12.36
C VAL A 565 17.96 -21.83 -13.20
N SER A 566 19.11 -22.25 -13.71
CA SER A 566 19.95 -21.50 -14.65
C SER A 566 19.34 -21.48 -16.05
N THR A 567 19.39 -20.33 -16.72
CA THR A 567 19.03 -20.14 -18.14
C THR A 567 20.16 -20.62 -19.08
N PRO A 568 19.87 -21.23 -20.25
CA PRO A 568 20.90 -21.62 -21.21
C PRO A 568 21.12 -20.56 -22.32
N THR A 569 22.40 -20.38 -22.67
CA THR A 569 22.90 -19.60 -23.82
C THR A 569 23.00 -20.45 -25.10
N THR A 570 22.97 -19.80 -26.25
CA THR A 570 22.82 -20.34 -27.60
C THR A 570 24.14 -20.67 -28.35
N SER A 571 24.15 -21.83 -29.06
CA SER A 571 24.81 -22.21 -30.36
C SER A 571 26.34 -22.49 -30.49
N PRO A 572 26.87 -23.24 -31.53
CA PRO A 572 26.28 -24.24 -32.48
C PRO A 572 27.19 -25.53 -32.67
N PRO A 573 27.14 -26.41 -33.73
CA PRO A 573 27.21 -27.89 -33.61
C PRO A 573 28.55 -28.55 -34.08
N PRO A 574 28.71 -29.90 -34.00
CA PRO A 574 28.56 -30.72 -35.23
C PRO A 574 28.07 -32.20 -35.09
N SER A 575 27.59 -32.69 -36.23
CA SER A 575 27.38 -34.02 -36.86
C SER A 575 27.71 -35.40 -36.21
N ASN A 576 26.74 -36.32 -36.40
CA ASN A 576 26.77 -37.75 -36.82
C ASN A 576 27.77 -38.77 -36.23
N ALA A 577 27.27 -39.86 -35.62
CA ALA A 577 27.30 -41.25 -36.13
C ALA A 577 26.90 -42.30 -35.04
N SER A 578 26.69 -43.53 -35.51
CA SER A 578 25.81 -44.62 -35.06
C SER A 578 26.46 -45.81 -34.30
N HIS A 579 25.61 -46.70 -33.76
CA HIS A 579 25.82 -48.09 -33.24
C HIS A 579 26.40 -48.21 -31.82
N GLY A 580 26.05 -49.17 -30.94
CA GLY A 580 25.22 -50.38 -30.98
C GLY A 580 25.22 -51.04 -29.57
N ALA A 581 24.31 -51.99 -29.36
CA ALA A 581 23.88 -52.59 -28.07
C ALA A 581 24.96 -53.28 -27.20
N SER A 582 24.72 -53.41 -25.88
CA SER A 582 24.38 -54.68 -25.19
C SER A 582 24.50 -54.65 -23.63
N ALA A 583 23.56 -55.38 -23.00
CA ALA A 583 23.64 -56.16 -21.75
C ALA A 583 23.42 -55.50 -20.36
N VAL A 584 22.33 -55.94 -19.72
CA VAL A 584 21.95 -55.87 -18.28
C VAL A 584 22.63 -57.04 -17.52
N PRO A 585 22.68 -57.08 -16.17
CA PRO A 585 21.54 -57.59 -15.39
C PRO A 585 21.25 -56.89 -14.05
N ASP A 586 19.95 -56.89 -13.72
CA ASP A 586 19.29 -56.55 -12.45
C ASP A 586 19.67 -57.47 -11.28
N ILE A 587 19.75 -56.92 -10.06
CA ILE A 587 19.59 -57.67 -8.81
C ILE A 587 18.60 -56.95 -7.89
N LYS A 588 17.56 -57.70 -7.51
CA LYS A 588 16.42 -57.38 -6.65
C LYS A 588 16.77 -57.41 -5.15
N GLN A 589 16.30 -56.38 -4.42
CA GLN A 589 15.61 -56.34 -3.09
C GLN A 589 16.09 -57.20 -1.89
N PRO A 590 16.01 -56.70 -0.63
CA PRO A 590 14.72 -56.69 0.09
C PRO A 590 14.48 -55.58 1.16
N SER A 591 13.21 -55.30 1.47
CA SER A 591 12.77 -54.73 2.78
C SER A 591 12.88 -55.81 3.87
N PRO A 592 13.15 -55.46 5.15
CA PRO A 592 12.09 -55.18 6.16
C PRO A 592 12.55 -54.06 7.15
N GLU A 593 11.87 -53.57 8.19
CA GLU A 593 10.95 -54.17 9.16
C GLU A 593 10.31 -53.02 9.99
N MET A 594 9.08 -53.21 10.46
CA MET A 594 8.36 -52.28 11.33
C MET A 594 8.91 -52.33 12.77
N ALA A 595 9.26 -51.19 13.34
CA ALA A 595 9.49 -51.04 14.78
C ALA A 595 8.67 -49.87 15.33
N ASN A 596 7.77 -50.19 16.26
CA ASN A 596 7.03 -49.26 17.09
C ASN A 596 7.99 -48.35 17.87
N GLY A 597 8.09 -47.09 17.45
CA GLY A 597 8.69 -46.01 18.21
C GLY A 597 7.64 -44.93 18.41
N ILE A 598 7.27 -44.70 19.66
CA ILE A 598 6.40 -43.61 20.10
C ILE A 598 7.02 -42.29 19.60
N VAL A 599 6.38 -41.66 18.63
CA VAL A 599 6.72 -40.32 18.17
C VAL A 599 6.09 -39.34 19.16
N PRO A 600 6.85 -38.48 19.86
CA PRO A 600 6.23 -37.45 20.66
C PRO A 600 5.52 -36.48 19.70
N ALA A 601 4.25 -36.23 19.98
CA ALA A 601 3.46 -35.22 19.30
C ALA A 601 4.24 -33.90 19.31
N GLN A 602 4.54 -33.36 18.13
CA GLN A 602 4.88 -31.95 17.99
C GLN A 602 3.60 -31.18 18.30
N ASP A 603 3.52 -30.69 19.53
CA ASP A 603 2.48 -29.76 19.95
C ASP A 603 2.56 -28.50 19.08
N GLY A 604 1.53 -28.35 18.26
CA GLY A 604 1.13 -27.06 17.74
C GLY A 604 0.52 -26.22 18.86
N GLN A 605 0.63 -24.90 18.70
CA GLN A 605 0.09 -23.85 19.57
C GLN A 605 0.84 -23.65 20.91
N THR A 606 2.03 -23.05 20.84
CA THR A 606 2.43 -22.13 21.91
C THR A 606 1.47 -20.94 21.87
N THR A 607 0.59 -20.86 22.86
CA THR A 607 -0.16 -19.63 23.12
C THR A 607 0.85 -18.52 23.39
N SER A 608 0.69 -17.36 22.74
CA SER A 608 1.56 -16.18 22.86
C SER A 608 1.57 -15.52 24.26
N GLN A 609 1.15 -16.26 25.29
CA GLN A 609 1.09 -15.80 26.68
C GLN A 609 2.40 -15.99 27.45
N ASP A 610 3.31 -16.86 26.99
CA ASP A 610 4.50 -17.27 27.77
C ASP A 610 5.86 -16.92 27.14
N MET A 611 5.90 -16.15 26.04
CA MET A 611 7.18 -15.81 25.39
C MET A 611 7.99 -14.80 26.21
N THR A 612 9.25 -15.14 26.48
CA THR A 612 10.24 -14.22 27.07
C THR A 612 10.74 -13.20 26.04
N ALA A 613 11.30 -12.07 26.51
CA ALA A 613 11.85 -11.03 25.63
C ALA A 613 12.95 -11.56 24.67
N PRO A 614 13.90 -12.43 25.09
CA PRO A 614 14.88 -13.01 24.17
C PRO A 614 14.27 -13.92 23.10
N GLU A 615 13.28 -14.74 23.46
CA GLU A 615 12.58 -15.63 22.51
C GLU A 615 11.80 -14.82 21.48
N LEU A 616 11.13 -13.74 21.91
CA LEU A 616 10.41 -12.84 21.01
C LEU A 616 11.36 -12.10 20.07
N CYS A 617 12.53 -11.65 20.55
CA CYS A 617 13.54 -11.06 19.68
C CYS A 617 14.00 -12.04 18.59
N GLN A 618 14.33 -13.28 18.95
CA GLN A 618 14.75 -14.28 17.96
C GLN A 618 13.63 -14.63 16.97
N ALA A 619 12.38 -14.73 17.44
CA ALA A 619 11.23 -14.95 16.57
C ALA A 619 11.09 -13.79 15.58
N PHE A 620 11.11 -12.54 16.07
CA PHE A 620 11.01 -11.36 15.23
C PHE A 620 12.15 -11.27 14.21
N GLU A 621 13.40 -11.51 14.63
CA GLU A 621 14.56 -11.55 13.72
C GLU A 621 14.34 -12.54 12.56
N ARG A 622 13.82 -13.75 12.83
CA ARG A 622 13.48 -14.71 11.78
C ARG A 622 12.39 -14.18 10.86
N GLN A 623 11.30 -13.65 11.42
CA GLN A 623 10.21 -13.03 10.65
C GLN A 623 10.73 -11.92 9.72
N LEU A 624 11.73 -11.14 10.15
CA LEU A 624 12.31 -10.09 9.32
C LEU A 624 13.17 -10.65 8.18
N LEU A 625 13.84 -11.77 8.41
CA LEU A 625 14.61 -12.46 7.38
C LEU A 625 13.70 -13.16 6.36
N ASP A 626 12.55 -13.64 6.81
CA ASP A 626 11.52 -14.28 5.98
C ASP A 626 10.58 -13.25 5.30
N LEU A 627 10.79 -11.95 5.55
CA LEU A 627 10.04 -10.83 4.98
C LEU A 627 8.55 -10.85 5.36
N ASP A 628 8.24 -11.32 6.57
CA ASP A 628 6.86 -11.45 7.05
C ASP A 628 6.15 -10.10 7.18
N ASP A 629 6.87 -9.00 7.41
CA ASP A 629 6.27 -7.66 7.41
C ASP A 629 5.80 -7.23 6.01
N LEU A 630 6.54 -7.58 4.96
CA LEU A 630 6.09 -7.43 3.57
C LEU A 630 4.94 -8.40 3.23
N ALA A 631 4.93 -9.60 3.79
CA ALA A 631 3.76 -10.49 3.67
C ALA A 631 2.54 -9.89 4.38
N ALA A 632 2.72 -9.31 5.56
CA ALA A 632 1.71 -8.60 6.33
C ALA A 632 1.13 -7.42 5.56
N PHE A 633 2.00 -6.67 4.88
CA PHE A 633 1.64 -5.56 4.01
C PHE A 633 0.63 -5.98 2.94
N MET A 634 0.72 -7.24 2.50
CA MET A 634 -0.17 -7.86 1.51
C MET A 634 -1.28 -8.72 2.12
N GLY A 635 -1.53 -8.62 3.43
CA GLY A 635 -2.62 -9.31 4.12
C GLY A 635 -2.33 -10.76 4.53
N GLY A 636 -1.07 -11.20 4.36
CA GLY A 636 -0.54 -12.43 4.94
C GLY A 636 -0.59 -12.42 6.47
N GLY A 637 -0.52 -13.61 7.05
CA GLY A 637 -0.34 -13.76 8.50
C GLY A 637 1.09 -13.38 8.90
N VAL A 638 1.24 -12.81 10.10
CA VAL A 638 2.51 -12.57 10.79
C VAL A 638 2.46 -13.31 12.12
#